data_AF-A0A1M5TW50-F1
#
_entry.id   AF-A0A1M5TW50-F1
#
_cell.length_a   1.000
_cell.length_b   1.000
_cell.length_c   1.000
_cell.angle_alpha   90.00
_cell.angle_beta   90.00
_cell.angle_gamma   90.00
#
_symmetry.space_group_name_H-M   'P 1'
#
loop_
_entity.id
_entity.type
_entity.pdbx_description
1 polymer ?
#
loop_
_entity_poly.entity_id
_entity_poly.type
_entity_poly.pdbx_seq_one_letter_code
_entity_poly.pdbx_strand_id
1 'polypeptide(L)'
;MKFFYNLKRSEIGEYVVVEVTDDVNVGTGAIVPEKSRGENYKTIMGVIEEFRYTVELSTIEDAFCISEKLERIFPGHPKVVFAIDAAFKELYSKSKNISLKKLIGRDIQQECIENKSAKKVFPEYIGQIDVIKSLPKIFDEDFTFVLTKYPNNEMWEVLKALSTNFEYVEVLTWKERLSI
;
A
#
# COMPACT_ATOMS: atom_id res chain seq x y z
N MET A 1 0.42 19.02 4.20
CA MET A 1 0.49 17.92 5.19
C MET A 1 1.90 17.79 5.74
N LYS A 2 2.10 17.04 6.83
CA LYS A 2 3.46 16.62 7.22
C LYS A 2 3.73 15.19 6.76
N PHE A 3 4.97 14.95 6.34
CA PHE A 3 5.40 13.66 5.78
C PHE A 3 6.65 13.14 6.48
N PHE A 4 6.53 11.98 7.10
CA PHE A 4 7.62 11.32 7.81
C PHE A 4 7.90 9.97 7.20
N TYR A 5 9.15 9.51 7.34
CA TYR A 5 9.49 8.13 7.07
C TYR A 5 10.57 7.67 8.02
N ASN A 6 10.55 6.37 8.33
CA ASN A 6 11.46 5.75 9.27
C ASN A 6 11.96 4.43 8.70
N LEU A 7 13.27 4.25 8.70
CA LEU A 7 13.88 2.93 8.50
C LEU A 7 13.67 2.10 9.77
N LYS A 8 12.89 1.03 9.66
CA LYS A 8 12.70 0.06 10.72
C LYS A 8 13.60 -1.14 10.48
N ARG A 9 14.22 -1.63 11.54
CA ARG A 9 15.06 -2.83 11.54
C ARG A 9 14.37 -3.91 12.35
N SER A 10 14.42 -5.12 11.82
CA SER A 10 13.98 -6.33 12.51
C SER A 10 15.03 -7.42 12.31
N GLU A 11 14.86 -8.56 12.97
CA GLU A 11 15.75 -9.71 12.84
C GLU A 11 15.88 -10.24 11.40
N ILE A 12 14.92 -9.90 10.53
CA ILE A 12 14.73 -10.52 9.22
C ILE A 12 15.05 -9.52 8.09
N GLY A 13 15.41 -8.28 8.43
CA GLY A 13 15.73 -7.24 7.47
C GLY A 13 15.19 -5.87 7.83
N GLU A 14 15.32 -4.97 6.86
CA GLU A 14 14.97 -3.56 6.96
C GLU A 14 13.73 -3.30 6.12
N TYR A 15 12.82 -2.46 6.64
CA TYR A 15 11.66 -1.97 5.90
C TYR A 15 11.47 -0.48 6.21
N VAL A 16 10.80 0.23 5.31
CA VAL A 16 10.55 1.67 5.46
C VAL A 16 9.09 1.86 5.79
N VAL A 17 8.80 2.63 6.83
CA VAL A 17 7.45 3.09 7.16
C VAL A 17 7.34 4.54 6.76
N VAL A 18 6.26 4.91 6.08
CA VAL A 18 5.92 6.29 5.73
C VAL A 18 4.66 6.70 6.48
N GLU A 19 4.59 7.96 6.90
CA GLU A 19 3.47 8.51 7.65
C GLU A 19 3.07 9.87 7.07
N VAL A 20 1.77 10.05 6.84
CA VAL A 20 1.17 11.32 6.40
C VAL A 20 0.21 11.78 7.49
N THR A 21 0.30 13.04 7.90
CA THR A 21 -0.54 13.57 8.99
C THR A 21 -1.07 14.97 8.74
N ASP A 22 -2.27 15.22 9.26
CA ASP A 22 -2.94 16.52 9.38
C ASP A 22 -2.85 17.12 10.79
N ASP A 23 -1.84 16.70 11.58
CA ASP A 23 -1.61 17.01 13.00
C ASP A 23 -2.56 16.34 14.01
N VAL A 24 -3.72 15.87 13.57
CA VAL A 24 -4.71 15.21 14.44
C VAL A 24 -4.75 13.70 14.17
N ASN A 25 -4.72 13.34 12.89
CA ASN A 25 -4.79 11.99 12.39
C ASN A 25 -3.50 11.62 11.67
N VAL A 26 -3.19 10.33 11.64
CA VAL A 26 -2.02 9.78 10.95
C VAL A 26 -2.49 8.63 10.08
N GLY A 27 -2.09 8.64 8.81
CA GLY A 27 -2.14 7.48 7.95
C GLY A 27 -0.74 6.92 7.72
N THR A 28 -0.65 5.59 7.59
CA THR A 28 0.62 4.86 7.56
C THR A 28 0.71 4.00 6.30
N GLY A 29 1.92 3.96 5.74
CA GLY A 29 2.32 3.08 4.65
C GLY A 29 3.60 2.32 5.02
N ALA A 30 3.84 1.16 4.41
CA ALA A 30 5.07 0.41 4.64
C ALA A 30 5.60 -0.22 3.35
N ILE A 31 6.93 -0.31 3.25
CA ILE A 31 7.65 -0.76 2.06
C ILE A 31 8.70 -1.75 2.49
N VAL A 32 8.63 -2.96 1.94
CA VAL A 32 9.67 -3.98 2.10
C VAL A 32 10.54 -4.00 0.84
N PRO A 33 11.83 -3.64 0.95
CA PRO A 33 12.79 -3.76 -0.15
C PRO A 33 13.03 -5.22 -0.51
N GLU A 34 12.89 -5.57 -1.79
CA GLU A 34 13.19 -6.90 -2.32
C GLU A 34 14.56 -6.91 -3.01
N LYS A 35 15.60 -7.38 -2.29
CA LYS A 35 16.97 -7.43 -2.80
C LYS A 35 17.11 -8.29 -4.07
N SER A 36 16.30 -9.34 -4.22
CA SER A 36 16.23 -10.17 -5.43
C SER A 36 15.84 -9.38 -6.68
N ARG A 37 15.18 -8.23 -6.51
CA ARG A 37 14.77 -7.31 -7.57
C ARG A 37 15.68 -6.08 -7.68
N GLY A 38 16.83 -6.10 -7.00
CA GLY A 38 17.77 -4.99 -6.95
C GLY A 38 17.36 -3.84 -6.04
N GLU A 39 16.30 -4.00 -5.25
CA GLU A 39 15.83 -2.96 -4.33
C GLU A 39 16.63 -2.96 -3.03
N ASN A 40 16.82 -1.77 -2.46
CA ASN A 40 17.34 -1.59 -1.12
C ASN A 40 16.72 -0.34 -0.49
N TYR A 41 16.85 -0.23 0.84
CA TYR A 41 16.22 0.86 1.58
C TYR A 41 16.72 2.25 1.16
N LYS A 42 17.98 2.38 0.71
CA LYS A 42 18.54 3.68 0.28
C LYS A 42 17.87 4.17 -1.00
N THR A 43 17.66 3.27 -1.97
CA THR A 43 16.93 3.60 -3.20
C THR A 43 15.50 4.02 -2.88
N ILE A 44 14.81 3.28 -2.00
CA ILE A 44 13.45 3.61 -1.57
C ILE A 44 13.40 4.98 -0.88
N MET A 45 14.34 5.25 0.05
CA MET A 45 14.42 6.55 0.72
C MET A 45 14.71 7.69 -0.27
N GLY A 46 15.56 7.47 -1.27
CA GLY A 46 15.82 8.45 -2.32
C GLY A 46 14.55 8.82 -3.09
N VAL A 47 13.74 7.84 -3.45
CA VAL A 47 12.44 8.06 -4.10
C VAL A 47 11.45 8.78 -3.16
N ILE A 48 11.42 8.43 -1.87
CA ILE A 48 10.58 9.11 -0.87
C ILE A 48 10.95 10.60 -0.78
N GLU A 49 12.23 10.93 -0.79
CA GLU A 49 12.69 12.32 -0.80
C GLU A 49 12.31 13.05 -2.08
N GLU A 50 12.38 12.39 -3.24
CA GLU A 50 11.90 12.97 -4.52
C GLU A 50 10.40 13.32 -4.45
N PHE A 51 9.60 12.49 -3.78
CA PHE A 51 8.16 12.72 -3.62
C PHE A 51 7.79 13.66 -2.47
N ARG A 52 8.70 13.94 -1.54
CA ARG A 52 8.42 14.68 -0.30
C ARG A 52 7.68 15.99 -0.56
N TYR A 53 8.23 16.83 -1.44
CA TYR A 53 7.69 18.16 -1.68
C TYR A 53 6.22 18.11 -2.16
N THR A 54 5.92 17.17 -3.05
CA THR A 54 4.57 16.95 -3.57
C THR A 54 3.62 16.48 -2.48
N VAL A 55 4.06 15.54 -1.64
CA VAL A 55 3.24 15.05 -0.52
C VAL A 55 2.96 16.16 0.50
N GLU A 56 3.97 16.96 0.84
CA GLU A 56 3.82 18.04 1.84
C GLU A 56 2.91 19.17 1.34
N LEU A 57 2.88 19.45 0.04
CA LEU A 57 1.95 20.41 -0.58
C LEU A 57 0.53 19.88 -0.78
N SER A 58 0.32 18.57 -0.68
CA SER A 58 -0.98 17.96 -0.94
C SER A 58 -1.98 18.23 0.20
N THR A 59 -3.27 18.20 -0.16
CA THR A 59 -4.39 18.27 0.79
C THR A 59 -5.04 16.91 0.97
N ILE A 60 -5.99 16.81 1.92
CA ILE A 60 -6.61 15.52 2.23
C ILE A 60 -7.47 15.00 1.08
N GLU A 61 -8.02 15.90 0.29
CA GLU A 61 -8.76 15.61 -0.93
C GLU A 61 -7.89 14.93 -2.00
N ASP A 62 -6.56 15.11 -1.94
CA ASP A 62 -5.64 14.44 -2.85
C ASP A 62 -5.52 12.93 -2.59
N ALA A 63 -6.16 12.39 -1.55
CA ALA A 63 -6.23 10.94 -1.33
C ALA A 63 -6.87 10.16 -2.50
N PHE A 64 -7.48 10.83 -3.48
CA PHE A 64 -8.03 10.19 -4.69
C PHE A 64 -7.17 10.35 -5.94
N CYS A 65 -6.09 11.13 -5.89
CA CYS A 65 -5.24 11.39 -7.05
C CYS A 65 -3.75 11.48 -6.74
N ILE A 66 -3.34 11.30 -5.48
CA ILE A 66 -1.93 11.40 -5.07
C ILE A 66 -1.06 10.42 -5.85
N SER A 67 -1.51 9.19 -6.05
CA SER A 67 -0.77 8.19 -6.80
C SER A 67 -0.48 8.63 -8.24
N GLU A 68 -1.45 9.25 -8.93
CA GLU A 68 -1.26 9.82 -10.26
C GLU A 68 -0.30 11.02 -10.25
N LYS A 69 -0.38 11.88 -9.22
CA LYS A 69 0.55 13.02 -9.09
C LYS A 69 2.00 12.53 -8.95
N LEU A 70 2.23 11.50 -8.14
CA LEU A 70 3.56 10.93 -7.93
C LEU A 70 4.11 10.28 -9.19
N GLU A 71 3.32 9.44 -9.88
CA GLU A 71 3.73 8.80 -11.14
C GLU A 71 4.03 9.81 -12.25
N ARG A 72 3.37 10.98 -12.27
CA ARG A 72 3.70 12.05 -13.25
C ARG A 72 5.04 12.73 -12.96
N ILE A 73 5.47 12.76 -11.70
CA ILE A 73 6.70 13.45 -11.27
C ILE A 73 7.90 12.54 -11.45
N PHE A 74 7.82 11.32 -10.91
CA PHE A 74 8.90 10.36 -11.00
C PHE A 74 8.32 8.94 -11.17
N PRO A 75 8.10 8.51 -12.43
CA PRO A 75 7.38 7.27 -12.72
C PRO A 75 8.20 6.01 -12.41
N GLY A 76 7.51 4.89 -12.23
CA GLY A 76 8.16 3.57 -12.15
C GLY A 76 8.59 3.16 -10.75
N HIS A 77 7.97 3.73 -9.72
CA HIS A 77 8.25 3.41 -8.31
C HIS A 77 7.01 2.93 -7.55
N PRO A 78 6.35 1.85 -8.01
CA PRO A 78 5.02 1.47 -7.55
C PRO A 78 4.96 1.18 -6.05
N LYS A 79 6.00 0.59 -5.45
CA LYS A 79 5.98 0.31 -4.00
C LYS A 79 5.91 1.57 -3.15
N VAL A 80 6.65 2.61 -3.56
CA VAL A 80 6.69 3.89 -2.84
C VAL A 80 5.37 4.62 -3.04
N VAL A 81 4.87 4.63 -4.28
CA VAL A 81 3.56 5.20 -4.61
C VAL A 81 2.45 4.51 -3.83
N PHE A 82 2.45 3.17 -3.75
CA PHE A 82 1.47 2.40 -2.99
C PHE A 82 1.48 2.75 -1.51
N ALA A 83 2.66 2.82 -0.89
CA ALA A 83 2.76 3.13 0.53
C ALA A 83 2.27 4.55 0.84
N ILE A 84 2.55 5.52 -0.03
CA ILE A 84 2.04 6.89 0.13
C ILE A 84 0.52 6.93 -0.11
N ASP A 85 0.01 6.30 -1.18
CA ASP A 85 -1.42 6.21 -1.46
C ASP A 85 -2.19 5.56 -0.30
N ALA A 86 -1.66 4.46 0.25
CA ALA A 86 -2.20 3.80 1.44
C ALA A 86 -2.28 4.75 2.64
N ALA A 87 -1.20 5.48 2.92
CA ALA A 87 -1.17 6.47 4.00
C ALA A 87 -2.22 7.58 3.79
N PHE A 88 -2.40 8.07 2.56
CA PHE A 88 -3.43 9.06 2.25
C PHE A 88 -4.85 8.52 2.43
N LYS A 89 -5.14 7.30 1.98
CA LYS A 89 -6.47 6.68 2.15
C LYS A 89 -6.79 6.45 3.62
N GLU A 90 -5.82 6.00 4.41
CA GLU A 90 -6.00 5.83 5.86
C GLU A 90 -6.21 7.17 6.56
N LEU A 91 -5.40 8.19 6.22
CA LEU A 91 -5.56 9.54 6.77
C LEU A 91 -6.96 10.09 6.44
N TYR A 92 -7.37 10.03 5.17
CA TYR A 92 -8.71 10.45 4.73
C TYR A 92 -9.81 9.73 5.50
N SER A 93 -9.69 8.41 5.66
CA SER A 93 -10.64 7.59 6.40
C SER A 93 -10.84 8.09 7.83
N LYS A 94 -9.73 8.36 8.53
CA LYS A 94 -9.75 8.85 9.92
C LYS A 94 -10.31 10.27 10.00
N SER A 95 -9.80 11.19 9.19
CA SER A 95 -10.16 12.60 9.29
C SER A 95 -11.61 12.90 8.84
N LYS A 96 -12.17 12.10 7.92
CA LYS A 96 -13.56 12.24 7.47
C LYS A 96 -14.52 11.27 8.16
N ASN A 97 -14.02 10.41 9.04
CA ASN A 97 -14.80 9.35 9.70
C ASN A 97 -15.55 8.46 8.68
N ILE A 98 -14.89 8.12 7.58
CA ILE A 98 -15.40 7.23 6.53
C ILE A 98 -14.59 5.94 6.58
N SER A 99 -15.22 4.80 6.85
CA SER A 99 -14.51 3.51 6.91
C SER A 99 -13.76 3.19 5.62
N LEU A 100 -12.54 2.66 5.72
CA LEU A 100 -11.74 2.20 4.56
C LEU A 100 -12.49 1.22 3.65
N LYS A 101 -13.33 0.34 4.19
CA LYS A 101 -14.17 -0.57 3.39
C LYS A 101 -15.08 0.16 2.40
N LYS A 102 -15.70 1.27 2.81
CA LYS A 102 -16.50 2.11 1.91
C LYS A 102 -15.66 2.88 0.90
N LEU A 103 -14.41 3.18 1.25
CA LEU A 103 -13.51 3.97 0.43
C LEU A 103 -12.86 3.14 -0.70
N ILE A 104 -12.36 1.95 -0.36
CA ILE A 104 -11.51 1.14 -1.23
C ILE A 104 -11.90 -0.34 -1.28
N GLY A 105 -12.93 -0.77 -0.57
CA GLY A 105 -13.36 -2.16 -0.44
C GLY A 105 -14.82 -2.42 -0.81
N ARG A 106 -15.33 -3.55 -0.34
CA ARG A 106 -16.74 -3.97 -0.39
C ARG A 106 -17.23 -4.29 1.04
N ASP A 107 -18.54 -4.17 1.27
CA ASP A 107 -19.19 -4.55 2.52
C ASP A 107 -19.43 -6.08 2.58
N ILE A 108 -18.37 -6.86 2.34
CA ILE A 108 -18.39 -8.32 2.37
C ILE A 108 -17.38 -8.79 3.41
N GLN A 109 -17.75 -9.78 4.24
CA GLN A 109 -16.77 -10.51 5.03
C GLN A 109 -16.07 -11.50 4.13
N GLN A 110 -14.74 -11.39 4.03
CA GLN A 110 -13.95 -12.27 3.21
C GLN A 110 -13.24 -13.32 4.07
N GLU A 111 -13.35 -14.57 3.65
CA GLU A 111 -12.56 -15.67 4.20
C GLU A 111 -11.22 -15.76 3.46
N CYS A 112 -10.17 -16.17 4.18
CA CYS A 112 -8.86 -16.41 3.59
C CYS A 112 -8.91 -17.72 2.80
N ILE A 113 -9.12 -17.62 1.48
CA ILE A 113 -9.19 -18.76 0.58
C ILE A 113 -8.07 -18.63 -0.44
N GLU A 114 -7.10 -19.55 -0.39
CA GLU A 114 -6.01 -19.63 -1.36
C GLU A 114 -6.47 -20.41 -2.59
N ASN A 115 -6.27 -19.86 -3.78
CA ASN A 115 -6.38 -20.58 -5.04
C ASN A 115 -4.99 -20.71 -5.69
N LYS A 116 -4.43 -21.92 -5.69
CA LYS A 116 -3.08 -22.21 -6.19
C LYS A 116 -2.92 -22.03 -7.70
N SER A 117 -4.02 -22.08 -8.46
CA SER A 117 -4.04 -21.82 -9.90
C SER A 117 -4.26 -20.35 -10.24
N ALA A 118 -4.75 -19.55 -9.30
CA ALA A 118 -5.02 -18.13 -9.52
C ALA A 118 -3.73 -17.30 -9.53
N LYS A 119 -3.77 -16.21 -10.30
CA LYS A 119 -2.65 -15.29 -10.43
C LYS A 119 -2.51 -14.45 -9.15
N LYS A 120 -1.33 -14.51 -8.53
CA LYS A 120 -1.05 -13.73 -7.32
C LYS A 120 -0.93 -12.24 -7.64
N VAL A 121 -1.69 -11.42 -6.92
CA VAL A 121 -1.65 -9.97 -7.00
C VAL A 121 -0.95 -9.41 -5.77
N PHE A 122 0.26 -8.91 -5.97
CA PHE A 122 0.98 -8.12 -4.98
C PHE A 122 0.64 -6.65 -5.19
N PRO A 123 -0.17 -6.02 -4.30
CA PRO A 123 -0.68 -4.67 -4.54
C PRO A 123 0.43 -3.63 -4.74
N GLU A 124 1.52 -3.76 -3.98
CA GLU A 124 2.69 -2.88 -4.06
C GLU A 124 3.43 -2.93 -5.41
N TYR A 125 3.25 -3.97 -6.23
CA TYR A 125 3.87 -4.03 -7.56
C TYR A 125 3.06 -3.25 -8.60
N ILE A 126 1.80 -2.95 -8.30
CA ILE A 126 0.90 -2.17 -9.16
C ILE A 126 0.94 -0.69 -8.79
N GLY A 127 1.08 -0.38 -7.51
CA GLY A 127 1.32 0.97 -7.03
C GLY A 127 0.08 1.79 -6.69
N GLN A 128 -1.02 1.60 -7.41
CA GLN A 128 -2.20 2.48 -7.29
C GLN A 128 -3.40 1.71 -6.73
N ILE A 129 -3.89 2.12 -5.55
CA ILE A 129 -5.00 1.43 -4.87
C ILE A 129 -6.28 1.42 -5.71
N ASP A 130 -6.56 2.53 -6.41
CA ASP A 130 -7.75 2.67 -7.23
C ASP A 130 -7.73 1.82 -8.51
N VAL A 131 -6.54 1.45 -9.00
CA VAL A 131 -6.37 0.45 -10.08
C VAL A 131 -6.56 -0.95 -9.50
N ILE A 132 -5.90 -1.25 -8.38
CA ILE A 132 -5.91 -2.59 -7.75
C ILE A 132 -7.34 -3.01 -7.41
N LYS A 133 -8.14 -2.12 -6.79
CA LYS A 133 -9.54 -2.41 -6.42
C LYS A 133 -10.43 -2.77 -7.63
N SER A 134 -10.01 -2.37 -8.83
CA SER A 134 -10.77 -2.53 -10.07
C SER A 134 -10.37 -3.78 -10.86
N LEU A 135 -9.23 -4.41 -10.56
CA LEU A 135 -8.72 -5.56 -11.32
C LEU A 135 -9.73 -6.70 -11.49
N PRO A 136 -10.44 -7.18 -10.44
CA PRO A 136 -11.38 -8.29 -10.57
C PRO A 136 -12.63 -7.95 -11.40
N LYS A 137 -12.85 -6.68 -11.73
CA LYS A 137 -13.96 -6.24 -12.57
C LYS A 137 -13.56 -6.04 -14.03
N ILE A 138 -12.27 -5.86 -14.29
CA ILE A 138 -11.74 -5.51 -15.62
C ILE A 138 -11.28 -6.77 -16.35
N PHE A 139 -10.68 -7.72 -15.63
CA PHE A 139 -10.16 -8.95 -16.20
C PHE A 139 -10.99 -10.16 -15.80
N ASP A 140 -11.26 -11.02 -16.77
CA ASP A 140 -11.87 -12.34 -16.57
C ASP A 140 -10.77 -13.36 -16.19
N GLU A 141 -10.12 -13.10 -15.06
CA GLU A 141 -9.03 -13.91 -14.50
C GLU A 141 -9.27 -14.15 -13.00
N ASP A 142 -8.97 -15.35 -12.51
CA ASP A 142 -8.91 -15.63 -11.08
C ASP A 142 -7.67 -14.98 -10.48
N PHE A 143 -7.88 -14.03 -9.55
CA PHE A 143 -6.81 -13.37 -8.80
C PHE A 143 -6.82 -13.78 -7.33
N THR A 144 -5.64 -14.13 -6.82
CA THR A 144 -5.38 -14.25 -5.37
C THR A 144 -4.71 -12.99 -4.88
N PHE A 145 -5.41 -12.20 -4.06
CA PHE A 145 -4.84 -11.01 -3.45
C PHE A 145 -3.87 -11.40 -2.34
N VAL A 146 -2.62 -10.93 -2.44
CA VAL A 146 -1.61 -11.18 -1.41
C VAL A 146 -1.67 -10.08 -0.36
N LEU A 147 -2.14 -10.45 0.83
CA LEU A 147 -2.21 -9.58 1.99
C LEU A 147 -0.91 -9.72 2.79
N THR A 148 -0.07 -8.69 2.73
CA THR A 148 1.21 -8.68 3.45
C THR A 148 1.03 -8.24 4.91
N LYS A 149 1.47 -9.09 5.85
CA LYS A 149 1.52 -8.78 7.29
C LYS A 149 2.88 -8.24 7.68
N TYR A 150 2.93 -6.94 7.97
CA TYR A 150 4.10 -6.22 8.46
C TYR A 150 4.29 -6.40 9.97
N PRO A 151 5.51 -6.16 10.52
CA PRO A 151 5.80 -6.38 11.94
C PRO A 151 4.84 -5.70 12.92
N ASN A 152 4.43 -4.44 12.66
CA ASN A 152 3.52 -3.70 13.53
C ASN A 152 2.18 -3.39 12.85
N ASN A 153 1.80 -4.17 11.82
CA ASN A 153 0.53 -4.02 11.10
C ASN A 153 0.36 -2.65 10.39
N GLU A 154 1.45 -2.03 9.93
CA GLU A 154 1.51 -0.66 9.39
C GLU A 154 0.57 -0.34 8.21
N MET A 155 -0.01 -1.34 7.55
CA MET A 155 -1.02 -1.16 6.49
C MET A 155 -2.18 -2.13 6.61
N TRP A 156 -2.36 -2.78 7.77
CA TRP A 156 -3.27 -3.91 7.91
C TRP A 156 -4.71 -3.55 7.54
N GLU A 157 -5.21 -2.42 8.03
CA GLU A 157 -6.59 -1.99 7.76
C GLU A 157 -6.81 -1.60 6.28
N VAL A 158 -5.80 -1.00 5.64
CA VAL A 158 -5.85 -0.65 4.20
C VAL A 158 -5.86 -1.92 3.36
N LEU A 159 -4.92 -2.83 3.60
CA LEU A 159 -4.82 -4.09 2.85
C LEU A 159 -6.04 -4.99 3.05
N LYS A 160 -6.54 -5.06 4.28
CA LYS A 160 -7.77 -5.81 4.61
C LYS A 160 -9.00 -5.20 3.96
N ALA A 161 -9.11 -3.87 3.88
CA ALA A 161 -10.20 -3.24 3.15
C ALA A 161 -10.08 -3.50 1.65
N LEU A 162 -8.89 -3.37 1.08
CA LEU A 162 -8.64 -3.59 -0.35
C LEU A 162 -8.90 -5.03 -0.79
N SER A 163 -8.53 -6.01 0.04
CA SER A 163 -8.67 -7.44 -0.27
C SER A 163 -10.12 -7.83 -0.55
N THR A 164 -11.10 -7.19 0.11
CA THR A 164 -12.55 -7.45 -0.06
C THR A 164 -13.08 -7.27 -1.49
N ASN A 165 -12.28 -6.74 -2.41
CA ASN A 165 -12.62 -6.68 -3.83
C ASN A 165 -12.36 -7.98 -4.59
N PHE A 166 -11.52 -8.85 -4.04
CA PHE A 166 -11.07 -10.10 -4.64
C PHE A 166 -11.92 -11.25 -4.11
N GLU A 167 -11.86 -12.42 -4.74
CA GLU A 167 -12.50 -13.63 -4.23
C GLU A 167 -11.52 -14.40 -3.33
N TYR A 168 -10.30 -14.60 -3.82
CA TYR A 168 -9.24 -15.34 -3.15
C TYR A 168 -8.25 -14.40 -2.46
N VAL A 169 -7.83 -14.77 -1.25
CA VAL A 169 -6.87 -14.02 -0.43
C VAL A 169 -5.87 -14.98 0.18
N GLU A 170 -4.60 -14.63 0.06
CA GLU A 170 -3.49 -15.31 0.72
C GLU A 170 -2.81 -14.32 1.66
N VAL A 171 -2.66 -14.70 2.93
CA VAL A 171 -1.93 -13.89 3.91
C VAL A 171 -0.50 -14.36 3.96
N LEU A 172 0.43 -13.47 3.66
CA LEU A 172 1.86 -13.71 3.79
C LEU A 172 2.45 -12.76 4.81
N THR A 173 3.30 -13.25 5.70
CA THR A 173 4.21 -12.37 6.43
C THR A 173 5.17 -11.73 5.44
N TRP A 174 5.63 -10.52 5.77
CA TRP A 174 6.66 -9.85 4.96
C TRP A 174 7.94 -10.70 4.80
N LYS A 175 8.24 -11.62 5.73
CA LYS A 175 9.34 -12.60 5.62
C LYS A 175 9.09 -13.63 4.52
N GLU A 176 7.91 -14.24 4.53
CA GLU A 176 7.55 -15.26 3.54
C GLU A 176 7.58 -14.68 2.14
N ARG A 177 7.14 -13.43 1.99
CA ARG A 177 7.21 -12.70 0.74
C ARG A 177 8.62 -12.53 0.19
N LEU A 178 9.62 -12.31 1.03
CA LEU A 178 11.02 -12.18 0.59
C LEU A 178 11.62 -13.49 0.06
N SER A 179 10.92 -14.61 0.25
CA SER A 179 11.37 -15.95 -0.14
C SER A 179 10.66 -16.49 -1.40
N ILE A 180 9.78 -15.69 -2.01
CA ILE A 180 9.05 -15.98 -3.25
C ILE A 180 9.80 -15.35 -4.43
#